data_AF-A0AAX2SDQ4-F1
#
_entry.id   AF-A0AAX2SDQ4-F1
#
_cell.length_a   1.000
_cell.length_b   1.000
_cell.length_c   1.000
_cell.angle_alpha   90.00
_cell.angle_beta   90.00
_cell.angle_gamma   90.00
#
_symmetry.space_group_name_H-M   'P 1'
#
loop_
_entity.id
_entity.type
_entity.pdbx_description
1 polymer ?
#
loop_
_entity_poly.entity_id
_entity_poly.type
_entity_poly.pdbx_seq_one_letter_code
_entity_poly.pdbx_strand_id
1 'polypeptide(L)'
;MDDLIAPRVVDLAAQLAATLTRNTAAMIQDKVTSARASRDAEGRAQALEQIVNDLIEDKNELTRIAQAYQQELVAQRLTPGDVQYIATTVVPLLTTLAGASDDEEEAEKSKQQIETFAPLLSVETVNVLQLIGFNFRQGIGAPLTRRVRDLIEGTSNSNVSELALEQLRSQRAAMELSMDADSYARFREMYPPS
;
A
#
# COMPACT_ATOMS: atom_id res chain seq x y z
N MET A 1 13.06 -1.67 -6.20
CA MET A 1 12.48 -3.02 -6.32
C MET A 1 11.91 -3.52 -4.99
N ASP A 2 12.09 -2.78 -3.88
CA ASP A 2 11.70 -3.19 -2.52
C ASP A 2 10.22 -2.97 -2.13
N ASP A 3 9.43 -2.19 -2.87
CA ASP A 3 8.03 -1.91 -2.52
C ASP A 3 7.02 -2.98 -2.98
N LEU A 4 7.49 -4.09 -3.57
CA LEU A 4 6.65 -5.15 -4.15
C LEU A 4 6.20 -6.21 -3.12
N ILE A 5 6.82 -6.28 -1.95
CA ILE A 5 6.46 -7.26 -0.92
C ILE A 5 6.00 -6.50 0.33
N ALA A 6 4.74 -6.69 0.70
CA ALA A 6 4.22 -6.10 1.93
C ALA A 6 5.13 -6.49 3.11
N PRO A 7 5.51 -5.55 4.00
CA PRO A 7 6.45 -5.81 5.11
C PRO A 7 6.05 -7.03 5.96
N ARG A 8 4.74 -7.27 6.07
CA ARG A 8 4.18 -8.44 6.77
C ARG A 8 4.50 -9.78 6.10
N VAL A 9 4.63 -9.84 4.78
CA VAL A 9 5.01 -11.05 4.03
C VAL A 9 6.49 -11.37 4.23
N VAL A 10 7.34 -10.35 4.39
CA VAL A 10 8.77 -10.53 4.72
C VAL A 10 8.93 -11.11 6.12
N ASP A 11 8.20 -10.59 7.11
CA ASP A 11 8.21 -11.12 8.48
C ASP A 11 7.73 -12.58 8.54
N LEU A 12 6.68 -12.92 7.78
CA LEU A 12 6.19 -14.29 7.69
C LEU A 12 7.20 -15.22 7.01
N ALA A 13 7.96 -14.75 6.02
CA ALA A 13 9.04 -15.51 5.40
C ALA A 13 10.19 -15.78 6.38
N ALA A 14 10.54 -14.78 7.19
CA ALA A 14 11.58 -14.92 8.22
C ALA A 14 11.16 -15.93 9.31
N GLN A 15 9.91 -15.86 9.77
CA GLN A 15 9.35 -16.83 10.72
C GLN A 15 9.33 -18.24 10.12
N LEU A 16 8.91 -18.39 8.86
CA LEU A 16 8.92 -19.67 8.16
C LEU A 16 10.33 -20.27 8.11
N ALA A 17 11.33 -19.47 7.73
CA ALA A 17 12.72 -19.90 7.68
C ALA A 17 13.25 -20.30 9.06
N ALA A 18 12.90 -19.56 10.11
CA ALA A 18 13.27 -19.89 11.48
C ALA A 18 12.68 -21.24 11.92
N THR A 19 11.39 -21.49 11.67
CA THR A 19 10.74 -22.76 12.04
C THR A 19 11.32 -23.94 11.25
N LEU A 20 11.59 -23.77 9.95
CA LEU A 20 12.16 -24.84 9.10
C LEU A 20 13.62 -25.19 9.46
N THR A 21 14.42 -24.21 9.88
CA THR A 21 15.83 -24.44 10.25
C THR A 21 15.98 -25.14 11.60
N ARG A 22 15.06 -24.90 12.54
CA ARG A 22 15.07 -25.51 13.88
C ARG A 22 14.84 -27.01 13.86
N ASN A 23 14.02 -27.51 12.92
CA ASN A 23 13.58 -28.90 12.90
C ASN A 23 13.64 -29.52 11.50
N THR A 24 14.84 -29.46 10.90
CA THR A 24 15.12 -30.16 9.64
C THR A 24 14.96 -31.67 9.80
N ALA A 25 14.54 -32.34 8.72
CA ALA A 25 14.35 -33.80 8.73
C ALA A 25 15.61 -34.56 9.16
N ALA A 26 16.80 -34.09 8.79
CA ALA A 26 18.07 -34.66 9.23
C ALA A 26 18.27 -34.53 10.74
N MET A 27 18.04 -33.35 11.31
CA MET A 27 18.20 -33.13 12.74
C MET A 27 17.18 -33.92 13.58
N ILE A 28 15.93 -34.04 13.09
CA ILE A 28 14.92 -34.89 13.73
C ILE A 28 15.31 -36.37 13.65
N GLN A 29 15.80 -36.83 12.49
CA GLN A 29 16.26 -38.20 12.31
C GLN A 29 17.43 -38.53 13.26
N ASP A 30 18.37 -37.60 13.42
CA ASP A 30 19.50 -37.73 14.34
C ASP A 30 19.03 -37.78 15.80
N LYS A 31 18.10 -36.88 16.20
CA LYS A 31 17.48 -36.89 17.54
C LYS A 31 16.76 -38.21 17.81
N VAL A 32 15.99 -38.72 16.86
CA VAL A 32 15.27 -40.00 16.99
C VAL A 32 16.24 -41.17 17.09
N THR A 33 17.30 -41.19 16.28
CA THR A 33 18.31 -42.24 16.30
C THR A 33 19.07 -42.23 17.62
N SER A 34 19.45 -41.05 18.12
CA SER A 34 20.08 -40.85 19.42
C SER A 34 19.19 -41.33 20.57
N ALA A 35 17.90 -40.94 20.57
CA ALA A 35 16.93 -41.40 21.57
C ALA A 35 16.79 -42.93 21.56
N ARG A 36 16.72 -43.55 20.39
CA ARG A 36 16.63 -45.01 20.24
C ARG A 36 17.88 -45.76 20.72
N ALA A 37 19.06 -45.14 20.67
CA ALA A 37 20.30 -45.71 21.15
C ALA A 37 20.42 -45.74 22.69
N SER A 38 19.61 -44.94 23.40
CA SER A 38 19.51 -45.02 24.86
C SER A 38 19.11 -46.45 25.27
N ARG A 39 19.66 -46.96 26.38
CA ARG A 39 19.27 -48.27 26.96
C ARG A 39 18.14 -48.16 27.98
N ASP A 40 17.93 -46.96 28.53
CA ASP A 40 16.84 -46.69 29.47
C ASP A 40 15.50 -46.56 28.72
N ALA A 41 14.50 -47.32 29.17
CA ALA A 41 13.19 -47.31 28.56
C ALA A 41 12.40 -46.04 28.87
N GLU A 42 12.53 -45.52 30.09
CA GLU A 42 11.77 -44.38 30.56
C GLU A 42 12.31 -43.09 29.94
N GLY A 43 13.63 -42.87 29.99
CA GLY A 43 14.29 -41.76 29.31
C GLY A 43 14.13 -41.78 27.78
N ARG A 44 14.05 -42.97 27.17
CA ARG A 44 13.76 -43.09 25.72
C ARG A 44 12.34 -42.65 25.39
N ALA A 45 11.36 -43.05 26.20
CA ALA A 45 9.97 -42.63 26.01
C ALA A 45 9.83 -41.11 26.14
N GLN A 46 10.42 -40.53 27.19
CA GLN A 46 10.41 -39.09 27.43
C GLN A 46 11.07 -38.29 26.29
N ALA A 47 12.21 -38.75 25.79
CA ALA A 47 12.90 -38.09 24.67
C ALA A 47 12.07 -38.12 23.37
N LEU A 48 11.41 -39.24 23.08
CA LEU A 48 10.54 -39.38 21.91
C LEU A 48 9.26 -38.52 22.05
N GLU A 49 8.66 -38.47 23.24
CA GLU A 49 7.53 -37.57 23.52
C GLU A 49 7.91 -36.11 23.33
N GLN A 50 9.10 -35.70 23.76
CA GLN A 50 9.58 -34.35 23.55
C GLN A 50 9.78 -34.03 22.07
N ILE A 51 10.36 -34.95 21.28
CA ILE A 51 10.47 -34.79 19.82
C ILE A 51 9.08 -34.65 19.18
N VAL A 52 8.10 -35.43 19.62
CA VAL A 52 6.72 -35.33 19.11
C VAL A 52 6.08 -33.99 19.48
N ASN A 53 6.26 -33.52 20.71
CA ASN A 53 5.73 -32.23 21.15
C ASN A 53 6.35 -31.06 20.38
N ASP A 54 7.67 -31.07 20.17
CA ASP A 54 8.37 -30.07 19.36
C ASP A 54 7.82 -30.04 17.91
N LEU A 55 7.61 -31.22 17.30
CA LEU A 55 7.04 -31.33 15.94
C LEU A 55 5.59 -30.83 15.87
N ILE A 56 4.79 -31.06 16.92
CA ILE A 56 3.41 -30.55 17.00
C ILE A 56 3.42 -29.03 17.11
N GLU A 57 4.31 -28.46 17.93
CA GLU A 57 4.47 -27.02 18.07
C GLU A 57 4.83 -26.37 16.72
N ASP A 58 5.84 -26.90 16.03
CA ASP A 58 6.24 -26.38 14.71
C ASP A 58 5.11 -26.49 13.69
N LYS A 59 4.38 -27.61 13.67
CA LYS A 59 3.24 -27.79 12.76
C LYS A 59 2.18 -26.71 13.01
N ASN A 60 1.89 -26.40 14.27
CA ASN A 60 0.94 -25.35 14.62
C ASN A 60 1.44 -23.97 14.19
N GLU A 61 2.73 -23.68 14.39
CA GLU A 61 3.35 -22.44 13.92
C GLU A 61 3.32 -22.32 12.39
N LEU A 62 3.72 -23.35 11.66
CA LEU A 62 3.65 -23.40 10.19
C LEU A 62 2.22 -23.23 9.69
N THR A 63 1.23 -23.82 10.37
CA THR A 63 -0.19 -23.65 10.04
C THR A 63 -0.61 -22.19 10.23
N ARG A 64 -0.21 -21.55 11.32
CA ARG A 64 -0.47 -20.12 11.58
C ARG A 64 0.18 -19.24 10.51
N ILE A 65 1.43 -19.50 10.14
CA ILE A 65 2.16 -18.77 9.09
C ILE A 65 1.44 -18.93 7.75
N ALA A 66 1.05 -20.15 7.37
CA ALA A 66 0.33 -20.41 6.13
C ALA A 66 -1.03 -19.70 6.07
N GLN A 67 -1.77 -19.69 7.18
CA GLN A 67 -3.03 -18.95 7.30
C GLN A 67 -2.82 -17.44 7.15
N ALA A 68 -1.78 -16.88 7.77
CA ALA A 68 -1.44 -15.47 7.65
C ALA A 68 -1.02 -15.10 6.22
N TYR A 69 -0.24 -15.95 5.54
CA TYR A 69 0.08 -15.81 4.12
C TYR A 69 -1.18 -15.81 3.25
N GLN A 70 -2.08 -16.76 3.49
CA GLN A 70 -3.33 -16.86 2.75
C GLN A 70 -4.19 -15.61 2.96
N GLN A 71 -4.28 -15.08 4.18
CA GLN A 71 -5.03 -13.85 4.45
C GLN A 71 -4.44 -12.65 3.71
N GLU A 72 -3.12 -12.49 3.72
CA GLU A 72 -2.46 -11.40 2.99
C GLU A 72 -2.67 -11.52 1.47
N LEU A 73 -2.62 -12.73 0.92
CA LEU A 73 -2.84 -12.97 -0.52
C LEU A 73 -4.31 -12.88 -0.94
N VAL A 74 -5.24 -13.38 -0.13
CA VAL A 74 -6.68 -13.29 -0.38
C VAL A 74 -7.14 -11.83 -0.29
N ALA A 75 -6.63 -11.06 0.67
CA ALA A 75 -6.93 -9.63 0.78
C ALA A 75 -6.46 -8.81 -0.45
N GLN A 76 -5.59 -9.37 -1.29
CA GLN A 76 -5.11 -8.72 -2.52
C GLN A 76 -5.90 -9.13 -3.76
N ARG A 77 -6.75 -10.17 -3.68
CA ARG A 77 -7.52 -10.68 -4.82
C ARG A 77 -8.95 -10.17 -4.77
N LEU A 78 -9.42 -9.66 -5.91
CA LEU A 78 -10.83 -9.36 -6.12
C LEU A 78 -11.50 -10.63 -6.67
N THR A 79 -12.66 -10.98 -6.12
CA THR A 79 -13.51 -12.01 -6.74
C THR A 79 -14.36 -11.38 -7.86
N PRO A 80 -14.85 -12.16 -8.84
CA PRO A 80 -15.76 -11.64 -9.86
C PRO A 80 -16.99 -10.92 -9.28
N GLY A 81 -17.51 -11.41 -8.15
CA GLY A 81 -18.62 -10.77 -7.44
C GLY A 81 -18.26 -9.40 -6.87
N ASP A 82 -17.06 -9.27 -6.30
CA ASP A 82 -16.56 -7.98 -5.77
C ASP A 82 -16.40 -6.95 -6.90
N VAL A 83 -15.83 -7.37 -8.03
CA VAL A 83 -15.65 -6.50 -9.20
C VAL A 83 -16.99 -6.04 -9.74
N GLN A 84 -17.94 -6.96 -9.90
CA GLN A 84 -19.29 -6.63 -10.37
C GLN A 84 -19.95 -5.62 -9.43
N TYR A 85 -19.86 -5.84 -8.11
CA TYR A 85 -20.41 -4.93 -7.11
C TYR A 85 -19.77 -3.55 -7.16
N ILE A 86 -18.44 -3.47 -7.29
CA ILE A 86 -17.71 -2.20 -7.45
C ILE A 86 -18.16 -1.50 -8.73
N ALA A 87 -18.19 -2.19 -9.87
CA ALA A 87 -18.57 -1.59 -11.14
C ALA A 87 -20.00 -1.04 -11.12
N THR A 88 -20.95 -1.78 -10.56
CA THR A 88 -22.36 -1.35 -10.50
C THR A 88 -22.67 -0.32 -9.42
N THR A 89 -21.80 -0.18 -8.41
CA THR A 89 -22.02 0.76 -7.30
C THR A 89 -21.21 2.05 -7.49
N VAL A 90 -19.93 1.93 -7.83
CA VAL A 90 -19.00 3.06 -7.88
C VAL A 90 -19.21 3.90 -9.14
N VAL A 91 -19.45 3.29 -10.30
CA VAL A 91 -19.64 4.05 -11.54
C VAL A 91 -20.84 5.01 -11.43
N PRO A 92 -22.05 4.57 -11.02
CA PRO A 92 -23.18 5.50 -10.86
C PRO A 92 -22.94 6.58 -9.81
N LEU A 93 -22.23 6.25 -8.74
CA LEU A 93 -21.93 7.19 -7.66
C LEU A 93 -20.96 8.28 -8.15
N LEU A 94 -19.94 7.92 -8.94
CA LEU A 94 -19.05 8.88 -9.60
C LEU A 94 -19.80 9.75 -10.61
N THR A 95 -20.67 9.16 -11.43
CA THR A 95 -21.50 9.92 -12.39
C THR A 95 -22.41 10.92 -11.68
N THR A 96 -22.97 10.54 -10.52
CA THR A 96 -23.81 11.42 -9.70
C THR A 96 -23.01 12.57 -9.10
N LEU A 97 -21.81 12.30 -8.58
CA LEU A 97 -20.89 13.32 -8.05
C LEU A 97 -20.42 14.28 -9.15
N ALA A 98 -20.08 13.77 -10.34
CA ALA A 98 -19.69 14.61 -11.48
C ALA A 98 -20.84 15.50 -11.97
N GLY A 99 -22.09 15.06 -11.80
CA GLY A 99 -23.28 15.84 -12.13
C GLY A 99 -23.68 16.87 -11.08
N ALA A 100 -22.99 16.94 -9.93
CA ALA A 100 -23.29 17.89 -8.85
C ALA A 100 -22.56 19.24 -9.01
N SER A 101 -21.77 19.41 -10.07
CA SER A 101 -21.08 20.67 -10.38
C SER A 101 -22.07 21.73 -10.88
N ASP A 102 -21.86 22.99 -10.48
CA ASP A 102 -22.70 24.13 -10.91
C ASP A 102 -22.50 24.52 -12.39
N ASP A 103 -21.42 24.03 -13.03
CA ASP A 103 -21.12 24.23 -14.44
C ASP A 103 -21.54 23.00 -15.27
N GLU A 104 -22.56 23.16 -16.10
CA GLU A 104 -23.12 22.11 -16.96
C GLU A 104 -22.11 21.57 -17.99
N GLU A 105 -21.19 22.40 -18.49
CA GLU A 105 -20.18 21.95 -19.46
C GLU A 105 -19.10 21.09 -18.78
N GLU A 106 -18.68 21.46 -17.57
CA GLU A 106 -17.71 20.67 -16.80
C GLU A 106 -18.32 19.36 -16.28
N ALA A 107 -19.60 19.38 -15.91
CA ALA A 107 -20.34 18.20 -15.50
C ALA A 107 -20.42 17.17 -16.65
N GLU A 108 -20.77 17.60 -17.86
CA GLU A 108 -20.86 16.70 -19.01
C GLU A 108 -19.49 16.15 -19.46
N LYS A 109 -18.44 16.99 -19.45
CA LYS A 109 -17.06 16.53 -19.72
C LYS A 109 -16.64 15.46 -18.71
N SER A 110 -16.96 15.67 -17.43
CA SER A 110 -16.62 14.74 -16.35
C SER A 110 -17.38 13.41 -16.46
N LYS A 111 -18.67 13.46 -16.83
CA LYS A 111 -19.47 12.24 -17.10
C LYS A 111 -18.91 11.43 -18.28
N GLN A 112 -18.57 12.09 -19.40
CA GLN A 112 -17.97 11.41 -20.56
C GLN A 112 -16.64 10.74 -20.21
N GLN A 113 -15.82 11.37 -19.38
CA GLN A 113 -14.58 10.76 -18.90
C GLN A 113 -14.86 9.50 -18.08
N ILE A 114 -15.84 9.54 -17.16
CA ILE A 114 -16.23 8.37 -16.35
C ILE A 114 -16.71 7.23 -17.26
N GLU A 115 -17.55 7.52 -18.26
CA GLU A 115 -18.03 6.52 -19.22
C GLU A 115 -16.91 5.91 -20.06
N THR A 116 -15.89 6.70 -20.41
CA THR A 116 -14.72 6.23 -21.15
C THR A 116 -13.89 5.23 -20.35
N PHE A 117 -13.78 5.42 -19.03
CA PHE A 117 -12.99 4.54 -18.16
C PHE A 117 -13.81 3.42 -17.51
N ALA A 118 -15.15 3.49 -17.51
CA ALA A 118 -16.02 2.47 -16.94
C ALA A 118 -15.75 1.02 -17.43
N PRO A 119 -15.42 0.77 -18.71
CA PRO A 119 -15.08 -0.57 -19.20
C PRO A 119 -13.85 -1.20 -18.52
N LEU A 120 -12.93 -0.37 -17.98
CA LEU A 120 -11.74 -0.86 -17.26
C LEU A 120 -12.08 -1.51 -15.91
N LEU A 121 -13.29 -1.27 -15.40
CA LEU A 121 -13.83 -1.90 -14.20
C LEU A 121 -14.58 -3.21 -14.51
N SER A 122 -14.51 -3.71 -15.74
CA SER A 122 -15.10 -5.02 -16.09
C SER A 122 -14.41 -6.18 -15.37
N VAL A 123 -15.16 -7.25 -15.15
CA VAL A 123 -14.67 -8.49 -14.54
C VAL A 123 -13.47 -9.04 -15.34
N GLU A 124 -13.56 -8.99 -16.67
CA GLU A 124 -12.52 -9.46 -17.58
C GLU A 124 -11.23 -8.63 -17.45
N THR A 125 -11.32 -7.30 -17.46
CA THR A 125 -10.13 -6.45 -17.30
C THR A 125 -9.48 -6.63 -15.94
N VAL A 126 -10.27 -6.67 -14.86
CA VAL A 126 -9.72 -6.89 -13.52
C VAL A 126 -9.06 -8.25 -13.40
N ASN A 127 -9.65 -9.30 -13.97
CA ASN A 127 -9.04 -10.63 -13.98
C ASN A 127 -7.71 -10.67 -14.74
N VAL A 128 -7.63 -10.01 -15.90
CA VAL A 128 -6.37 -9.90 -16.66
C VAL A 128 -5.30 -9.17 -15.86
N LEU A 129 -5.65 -8.04 -15.25
CA LEU A 129 -4.76 -7.26 -14.39
C LEU A 129 -4.31 -8.08 -13.15
N GLN A 130 -5.20 -8.86 -12.56
CA GLN A 130 -4.87 -9.74 -11.44
C GLN A 130 -3.93 -10.89 -11.87
N LEU A 131 -4.11 -11.43 -13.08
CA LEU A 131 -3.26 -12.49 -13.62
C LEU A 131 -1.83 -12.01 -13.88
N ILE A 132 -1.66 -10.77 -14.34
CA ILE A 132 -0.34 -10.16 -14.52
C ILE A 132 0.30 -9.68 -13.20
N GLY A 133 -0.41 -9.83 -12.07
CA GLY A 133 0.11 -9.51 -10.74
C GLY A 133 -0.15 -8.08 -10.26
N PHE A 134 -1.14 -7.37 -10.83
CA PHE A 134 -1.50 -6.03 -10.37
C PHE A 134 -2.07 -6.05 -8.94
N ASN A 135 -1.52 -5.24 -8.04
CA ASN A 135 -2.00 -5.08 -6.67
C ASN A 135 -3.03 -3.94 -6.60
N PHE A 136 -4.32 -4.27 -6.59
CA PHE A 136 -5.41 -3.28 -6.59
C PHE A 136 -5.46 -2.41 -5.33
N ARG A 137 -5.05 -2.94 -4.18
CA ARG A 137 -5.04 -2.18 -2.92
C ARG A 137 -4.01 -1.05 -2.98
N GLN A 138 -2.83 -1.33 -3.52
CA GLN A 138 -1.76 -0.34 -3.65
C GLN A 138 -1.96 0.56 -4.88
N GLY A 139 -2.35 -0.02 -6.02
CA GLY A 139 -2.47 0.68 -7.29
C GLY A 139 -3.69 1.59 -7.40
N ILE A 140 -4.78 1.29 -6.68
CA ILE A 140 -6.04 2.06 -6.76
C ILE A 140 -6.55 2.43 -5.36
N GLY A 141 -6.66 1.46 -4.45
CA GLY A 141 -7.26 1.68 -3.12
C GLY A 141 -6.56 2.75 -2.28
N ALA A 142 -5.22 2.67 -2.16
CA ALA A 142 -4.43 3.63 -1.38
C ALA A 142 -4.45 5.05 -1.97
N PRO A 143 -4.26 5.26 -3.29
CA PRO A 143 -4.46 6.57 -3.92
C PRO A 143 -5.86 7.15 -3.67
N LEU A 144 -6.92 6.36 -3.84
CA LEU A 144 -8.29 6.83 -3.62
C LEU A 144 -8.52 7.20 -2.14
N THR A 145 -8.06 6.36 -1.21
CA THR A 145 -8.17 6.63 0.23
C THR A 145 -7.48 7.93 0.62
N ARG A 146 -6.29 8.19 0.06
CA ARG A 146 -5.57 9.44 0.27
C ARG A 146 -6.36 10.62 -0.29
N ARG A 147 -6.89 10.51 -1.50
CA ARG A 147 -7.65 11.61 -2.11
C ARG A 147 -8.92 11.94 -1.33
N VAL A 148 -9.65 10.94 -0.85
CA VAL A 148 -10.83 11.12 -0.01
C VAL A 148 -10.45 11.79 1.32
N ARG A 149 -9.35 11.34 1.93
CA ARG A 149 -8.82 11.99 3.14
C ARG A 149 -8.51 13.47 2.91
N ASP A 150 -7.75 13.78 1.86
CA ASP A 150 -7.37 15.17 1.54
C ASP A 150 -8.59 16.06 1.32
N LEU A 151 -9.64 15.50 0.70
CA LEU A 151 -10.92 16.18 0.46
C LEU A 151 -11.67 16.45 1.78
N ILE A 152 -11.71 15.49 2.69
CA ILE A 152 -12.33 15.63 4.03
C ILE A 152 -11.54 16.61 4.90
N GLU A 153 -10.21 16.54 4.87
CA GLU A 153 -9.33 17.40 5.65
C GLU A 153 -9.24 18.83 5.07
N GLY A 154 -9.82 19.09 3.89
CA GLY A 154 -9.81 20.40 3.24
C GLY A 154 -8.42 20.83 2.74
N THR A 155 -7.43 19.94 2.76
CA THR A 155 -6.08 20.19 2.25
C THR A 155 -6.07 19.99 0.75
N SER A 156 -6.77 20.89 0.06
CA SER A 156 -6.66 21.02 -1.38
C SER A 156 -5.28 21.60 -1.69
N ASN A 157 -4.43 20.85 -2.41
CA ASN A 157 -3.11 21.31 -2.91
C ASN A 157 -3.16 22.65 -3.67
N SER A 158 -4.36 23.13 -4.03
CA SER A 158 -4.65 24.47 -4.57
C SER A 158 -4.01 25.58 -3.73
N ASN A 159 -4.14 25.52 -2.39
CA ASN A 159 -3.65 26.59 -1.51
C ASN A 159 -2.11 26.67 -1.50
N VAL A 160 -1.43 25.55 -1.71
CA VAL A 160 0.04 25.47 -1.76
C VAL A 160 0.55 26.02 -3.09
N SER A 161 -0.15 25.70 -4.19
CA SER A 161 0.21 26.22 -5.52
C SER A 161 -0.05 27.71 -5.66
N GLU A 162 -1.13 28.23 -5.04
CA GLU A 162 -1.47 29.65 -5.04
C GLU A 162 -0.49 30.45 -4.17
N LEU A 163 -0.13 29.94 -2.99
CA LEU A 163 0.90 30.54 -2.14
C LEU A 163 2.27 30.60 -2.85
N ALA A 164 2.64 29.52 -3.55
CA ALA A 164 3.88 29.48 -4.32
C ALA A 164 3.87 30.48 -5.49
N LEU A 165 2.72 30.66 -6.17
CA LEU A 165 2.54 31.63 -7.25
C LEU A 165 2.64 33.07 -6.73
N GLU A 166 2.02 33.36 -5.58
CA GLU A 166 2.10 34.68 -4.94
C GLU A 166 3.51 34.98 -4.43
N GLN A 167 4.24 33.99 -3.90
CA GLN A 167 5.65 34.15 -3.57
C GLN A 167 6.51 34.45 -4.80
N LEU A 168 6.23 33.80 -5.93
CA LEU A 168 6.94 34.05 -7.19
C LEU A 168 6.65 35.46 -7.75
N ARG A 169 5.40 35.92 -7.65
CA ARG A 169 4.98 37.28 -8.02
C ARG A 169 5.64 38.33 -7.14
N SER A 170 5.63 38.11 -5.83
CA SER A 170 6.32 38.98 -4.87
C SER A 170 7.83 39.06 -5.15
N GLN A 171 8.48 37.94 -5.46
CA GLN A 171 9.90 37.93 -5.83
C GLN A 171 10.17 38.68 -7.14
N ARG A 172 9.31 38.55 -8.15
CA ARG A 172 9.42 39.33 -9.40
C ARG A 172 9.28 40.83 -9.15
N ALA A 173 8.26 41.25 -8.39
CA ALA A 173 8.07 42.65 -8.07
C ALA A 173 9.27 43.24 -7.31
N ALA A 174 9.85 42.48 -6.37
CA ALA A 174 11.06 42.87 -5.65
C ALA A 174 12.29 42.96 -6.57
N MET A 175 12.44 42.04 -7.53
CA MET A 175 13.51 42.10 -8.52
C MET A 175 13.35 43.29 -9.48
N GLU A 176 12.13 43.57 -9.94
CA GLU A 176 11.84 44.73 -10.80
C GLU A 176 12.15 46.05 -10.09
N LEU A 177 11.77 46.19 -8.81
CA LEU A 177 12.14 47.33 -7.95
C LEU A 177 13.67 47.48 -7.78
N SER A 178 14.42 46.38 -7.81
CA SER A 178 15.88 46.40 -7.72
C SER A 178 16.59 46.71 -9.05
N MET A 179 15.90 46.54 -10.18
CA MET A 179 16.44 46.82 -11.51
C MET A 179 16.18 48.26 -11.98
N ASP A 180 15.26 48.98 -11.34
CA ASP A 180 15.01 50.40 -11.59
C ASP A 180 16.04 51.28 -10.83
N ALA A 181 16.85 52.04 -11.57
CA ALA A 181 17.99 52.79 -11.05
C ALA A 181 17.59 53.83 -9.97
N ASP A 182 16.39 54.41 -10.11
CA ASP A 182 15.85 55.41 -9.17
C ASP A 182 15.25 54.80 -7.90
N SER A 183 14.82 53.53 -7.97
CA SER A 183 14.24 52.81 -6.83
C SER A 183 15.33 52.24 -5.92
N TYR A 184 16.44 51.76 -6.49
CA TYR A 184 17.63 51.32 -5.74
C TYR A 184 18.32 52.48 -5.00
N ALA A 185 18.35 53.68 -5.60
CA ALA A 185 18.87 54.88 -4.95
C ALA A 185 18.08 55.26 -3.69
N ARG A 186 16.75 55.22 -3.77
CA ARG A 186 15.84 55.50 -2.63
C ARG A 186 15.91 54.43 -1.53
N PHE A 187 16.09 53.16 -1.91
CA PHE A 187 16.28 52.08 -0.95
C PHE A 187 17.59 52.24 -0.14
N ARG A 188 18.69 52.61 -0.82
CA ARG A 188 19.98 52.86 -0.18
C ARG A 188 19.95 54.06 0.79
N GLU A 189 19.04 55.00 0.56
CA GLU A 189 18.84 56.18 1.42
C GLU A 189 18.01 55.85 2.68
N MET A 190 17.05 54.92 2.59
CA MET A 190 16.28 54.43 3.77
C MET A 190 17.04 53.45 4.66
N TYR A 191 17.94 52.64 4.10
CA TYR A 191 18.77 51.68 4.84
C TYR A 191 20.25 51.88 4.50
N PRO A 192 20.92 52.88 5.12
CA PRO A 192 22.35 53.07 4.92
C PRO A 192 23.10 51.88 5.52
N PRO A 193 24.13 51.34 4.83
CA PRO A 193 24.95 50.28 5.38
C PRO A 193 25.68 50.81 6.63
N SER A 194 25.57 50.06 7.73
CA SER A 194 26.27 50.30 9.00
C SER A 194 27.79 50.30 8.85
#